data_AF-Q0RY29-F1
#
_entry.id   AF-Q0RY29-F1
#
_cell.length_a   1.000
_cell.length_b   1.000
_cell.length_c   1.000
_cell.angle_alpha   90.00
_cell.angle_beta   90.00
_cell.angle_gamma   90.00
#
_symmetry.space_group_name_H-M   'P 1'
#
loop_
_entity.id
_entity.type
_entity.pdbx_description
1 polymer ?
#
loop_
_entity_poly.entity_id
_entity_poly.type
_entity_poly.pdbx_seq_one_letter_code
_entity_poly.pdbx_strand_id
1 'polypeptide(L)'
;MGELAAASKVRVMVSYWWSRGDGLANHQLGQILTRASGVDQDDLTDPQSLDRALRIAVADPTALAELDGWWQMVETRRAGNGTRNPGLGLEQSIRYLTDRLDAATVTPEALDECCRQVAAVDQTIISAKDLPELTHPDAETLDLLARYLEARSRVLALA
;
A
#
# COMPACT_ATOMS: atom_id res chain seq x y z
N MET A 1 -18.22 10.57 27.65
CA MET A 1 -16.80 10.90 27.36
C MET A 1 -16.08 9.84 26.52
N GLY A 2 -16.40 8.54 26.63
CA GLY A 2 -15.75 7.48 25.83
C GLY A 2 -16.02 7.53 24.32
N GLU A 3 -17.25 7.85 23.90
CA GLU A 3 -17.63 7.85 22.47
C GLU A 3 -16.96 8.99 21.68
N LEU A 4 -16.84 10.19 22.27
CA LEU A 4 -16.15 11.32 21.66
C LEU A 4 -14.64 11.08 21.49
N ALA A 5 -14.03 10.30 22.40
CA ALA A 5 -12.63 9.91 22.30
C ALA A 5 -12.42 8.86 21.20
N ALA A 6 -13.35 7.90 21.05
CA ALA A 6 -13.34 6.91 19.98
C ALA A 6 -13.52 7.55 18.59
N ALA A 7 -14.51 8.43 18.44
CA ALA A 7 -14.75 9.23 17.26
C ALA A 7 -13.52 10.05 16.82
N SER A 8 -12.85 10.70 17.79
CA SER A 8 -11.64 11.48 17.53
C SER A 8 -10.47 10.61 17.07
N LYS A 9 -10.29 9.44 17.70
CA LYS A 9 -9.24 8.48 17.31
C LYS A 9 -9.47 7.96 15.89
N VAL A 10 -10.69 7.51 15.58
CA VAL A 10 -11.05 7.00 14.25
C VAL A 10 -10.77 8.06 13.18
N ARG A 11 -11.19 9.32 13.40
CA ARG A 11 -10.93 10.41 12.45
C ARG A 11 -9.43 10.65 12.21
N VAL A 12 -8.60 10.61 13.25
CA VAL A 12 -7.14 10.76 13.12
C VAL A 12 -6.54 9.59 12.35
N MET A 13 -6.87 8.35 12.70
CA MET A 13 -6.33 7.16 12.04
C MET A 13 -6.76 7.08 10.57
N VAL A 14 -8.02 7.43 10.29
CA VAL A 14 -8.56 7.45 8.94
C VAL A 14 -7.89 8.51 8.07
N SER A 15 -7.69 9.72 8.59
CA SER A 15 -6.97 10.78 7.87
C SER A 15 -5.50 10.41 7.64
N TYR A 16 -4.87 9.78 8.63
CA TYR A 16 -3.49 9.28 8.53
C TYR A 16 -3.34 8.25 7.41
N TRP A 17 -4.22 7.24 7.37
CA TRP A 17 -4.17 6.22 6.33
C TRP A 17 -4.56 6.76 4.96
N TRP A 18 -5.49 7.71 4.88
CA TRP A 18 -5.80 8.40 3.62
C TRP A 18 -4.57 9.07 3.01
N SER A 19 -3.81 9.80 3.84
CA SER A 19 -2.61 10.53 3.41
C SER A 19 -1.47 9.64 2.91
N ARG A 20 -1.48 8.35 3.27
CA ARG A 20 -0.51 7.36 2.80
C ARG A 20 -0.75 6.91 1.36
N GLY A 21 -1.87 7.33 0.76
CA GLY A 21 -2.14 7.12 -0.65
C GLY A 21 -2.54 5.71 -1.04
N ASP A 22 -2.87 4.84 -0.07
CA ASP A 22 -3.30 3.45 -0.29
C ASP A 22 -4.49 3.41 -1.26
N GLY A 23 -4.28 3.05 -2.52
CA GLY A 23 -5.31 3.14 -3.57
C GLY A 23 -6.54 2.31 -3.23
N LEU A 24 -6.33 1.10 -2.70
CA LEU A 24 -7.38 0.22 -2.26
C LEU A 24 -8.06 0.71 -0.97
N ALA A 25 -7.29 1.04 0.06
CA ALA A 25 -7.88 1.48 1.31
C ALA A 25 -8.63 2.80 1.12
N ASN A 26 -8.10 3.72 0.30
CA ASN A 26 -8.76 4.97 -0.07
C ASN A 26 -9.99 4.71 -0.94
N HIS A 27 -9.98 3.69 -1.80
CA HIS A 27 -11.18 3.30 -2.53
C HIS A 27 -12.27 2.77 -1.59
N GLN A 28 -11.91 1.86 -0.68
CA GLN A 28 -12.83 1.30 0.33
C GLN A 28 -13.37 2.39 1.26
N LEU A 29 -12.50 3.29 1.71
CA LEU A 29 -12.86 4.43 2.54
C LEU A 29 -13.77 5.39 1.77
N GLY A 30 -13.50 5.63 0.49
CA GLY A 30 -14.37 6.41 -0.40
C GLY A 30 -15.78 5.84 -0.44
N GLN A 31 -15.93 4.52 -0.60
CA GLN A 31 -17.25 3.88 -0.57
C GLN A 31 -17.98 4.03 0.78
N ILE A 32 -17.25 3.91 1.90
CA ILE A 32 -17.82 4.11 3.25
C ILE A 32 -18.30 5.56 3.39
N LEU A 33 -17.46 6.52 2.99
CA LEU A 33 -17.76 7.95 3.10
C LEU A 33 -18.88 8.40 2.16
N THR A 34 -18.92 7.93 0.92
CA THR A 34 -20.02 8.22 -0.01
C THR A 34 -21.35 7.68 0.52
N ARG A 35 -21.37 6.46 1.07
CA ARG A 35 -22.59 5.90 1.67
C ARG A 35 -23.06 6.67 2.89
N ALA A 36 -22.13 7.10 3.76
CA ALA A 36 -22.45 7.76 5.02
C ALA A 36 -22.76 9.25 4.87
N SER A 37 -22.13 9.94 3.92
CA SER A 37 -22.20 11.41 3.78
C SER A 37 -22.86 11.89 2.49
N GLY A 38 -23.07 11.02 1.50
CA GLY A 38 -23.59 11.38 0.18
C GLY A 38 -22.61 12.20 -0.68
N VAL A 39 -21.35 12.35 -0.25
CA VAL A 39 -20.29 13.00 -1.03
C VAL A 39 -19.75 12.01 -2.06
N ASP A 40 -19.71 12.43 -3.32
CA ASP A 40 -19.18 11.58 -4.40
C ASP A 40 -17.69 11.30 -4.22
N GLN A 41 -17.27 10.10 -4.61
CA GLN A 41 -15.91 9.63 -4.40
C GLN A 41 -14.86 10.52 -5.09
N ASP A 42 -15.20 11.11 -6.23
CA ASP A 42 -14.32 12.01 -6.98
C ASP A 42 -14.04 13.32 -6.21
N ASP A 43 -15.01 13.78 -5.42
CA ASP A 43 -14.90 14.99 -4.59
C ASP A 43 -14.06 14.76 -3.31
N LEU A 44 -13.82 13.50 -2.91
CA LEU A 44 -13.03 13.16 -1.72
C LEU A 44 -11.52 13.40 -1.91
N THR A 45 -11.08 13.69 -3.15
CA THR A 45 -9.71 14.10 -3.44
C THR A 45 -9.37 15.48 -2.85
N ASP A 46 -10.38 16.33 -2.60
CA ASP A 46 -10.22 17.59 -1.89
C ASP A 46 -10.16 17.38 -0.36
N PRO A 47 -9.13 17.90 0.34
CA PRO A 47 -9.00 17.76 1.79
C PRO A 47 -10.18 18.31 2.60
N GLN A 48 -10.88 19.35 2.11
CA GLN A 48 -12.01 19.93 2.83
C GLN A 48 -13.27 19.07 2.66
N SER A 49 -13.50 18.53 1.47
CA SER A 49 -14.54 17.55 1.19
C SER A 49 -14.36 16.27 2.01
N LEU A 50 -13.13 15.75 2.09
CA LEU A 50 -12.81 14.60 2.94
C LEU A 50 -13.11 14.88 4.42
N ASP A 51 -12.66 16.03 4.94
CA ASP A 51 -12.88 16.37 6.34
C ASP A 51 -14.37 16.56 6.67
N ARG A 52 -15.14 17.11 5.74
CA ARG A 52 -16.61 17.22 5.85
C ARG A 52 -17.26 15.85 5.86
N ALA A 53 -16.91 14.97 4.91
CA ALA A 53 -17.45 13.62 4.81
C ALA A 53 -17.15 12.81 6.07
N LEU A 54 -15.93 12.92 6.61
CA LEU A 54 -15.53 12.27 7.86
C LEU A 54 -16.31 12.77 9.07
N ARG A 55 -16.57 14.08 9.19
CA ARG A 55 -17.39 14.62 10.29
C ARG A 55 -18.82 14.07 10.24
N ILE A 56 -19.38 13.93 9.05
CA ILE A 56 -20.73 13.37 8.86
C ILE A 56 -20.73 11.88 9.19
N ALA A 57 -19.77 11.12 8.67
CA ALA A 57 -19.67 9.68 8.89
C ALA A 57 -19.43 9.31 10.36
N VAL A 58 -18.61 10.08 11.09
CA VAL A 58 -18.36 9.84 12.52
C VAL A 58 -19.56 10.18 13.42
N ALA A 59 -20.53 10.96 12.92
CA ALA A 59 -21.77 11.24 13.62
C ALA A 59 -22.81 10.10 13.47
N ASP A 60 -22.64 9.20 12.49
CA ASP A 60 -23.43 7.98 12.35
C ASP A 60 -22.72 6.81 13.08
N PRO A 61 -23.34 6.21 14.11
CA PRO A 61 -22.77 5.07 14.83
C PRO A 61 -22.43 3.87 13.95
N THR A 62 -23.17 3.66 12.85
CA THR A 62 -22.93 2.52 11.94
C THR A 62 -21.68 2.76 11.12
N ALA A 63 -21.58 3.92 10.47
CA ALA A 63 -20.39 4.32 9.74
C ALA A 63 -19.16 4.45 10.65
N LEU A 64 -19.31 4.90 11.89
CA LEU A 64 -18.21 4.95 12.87
C LEU A 64 -17.63 3.56 13.15
N ALA A 65 -18.48 2.54 13.33
CA ALA A 65 -18.03 1.16 13.53
C ALA A 65 -17.34 0.58 12.28
N GLU A 66 -17.87 0.87 11.09
CA GLU A 66 -17.23 0.49 9.82
C GLU A 66 -15.85 1.15 9.67
N LEU A 67 -15.73 2.44 9.97
CA LEU A 67 -14.46 3.18 9.94
C LEU A 67 -13.46 2.63 10.96
N ASP A 68 -13.92 2.26 12.16
CA ASP A 68 -13.06 1.65 13.19
C ASP A 68 -12.49 0.31 12.74
N GLY A 69 -13.33 -0.57 12.19
CA GLY A 69 -12.88 -1.83 11.61
C GLY A 69 -11.96 -1.64 10.40
N TRP A 70 -12.25 -0.64 9.56
CA TRP A 70 -11.45 -0.34 8.39
C TRP A 70 -10.01 0.06 8.76
N TRP A 71 -9.80 1.01 9.69
CA TRP A 71 -8.42 1.48 9.96
C TRP A 71 -7.58 0.41 10.66
N GLN A 72 -8.19 -0.44 11.50
CA GLN A 72 -7.51 -1.58 12.13
C GLN A 72 -7.12 -2.65 11.10
N MET A 73 -7.97 -2.87 10.11
CA MET A 73 -7.69 -3.80 9.00
C MET A 73 -6.57 -3.27 8.10
N VAL A 74 -6.56 -1.97 7.79
CA VAL A 74 -5.45 -1.30 7.07
C VAL A 74 -4.15 -1.39 7.88
N GLU A 75 -4.21 -1.09 9.18
CA GLU A 75 -3.05 -1.18 10.07
C GLU A 75 -2.50 -2.61 10.11
N THR A 76 -3.35 -3.62 10.29
CA THR A 76 -2.94 -5.03 10.32
C THR A 76 -2.32 -5.48 8.99
N ARG A 77 -2.85 -5.01 7.85
CA ARG A 77 -2.25 -5.27 6.53
C ARG A 77 -0.86 -4.64 6.40
N ARG A 78 -0.70 -3.40 6.87
CA ARG A 78 0.56 -2.63 6.77
C ARG A 78 1.61 -3.03 7.82
N ALA A 79 1.21 -3.46 9.01
CA ALA A 79 2.07 -3.67 10.19
C ALA A 79 2.91 -4.97 10.19
N GLY A 80 2.91 -5.74 9.11
CA GLY A 80 3.92 -6.77 8.90
C GLY A 80 3.37 -8.19 8.94
N ASN A 81 3.23 -8.75 7.75
CA ASN A 81 3.72 -10.09 7.46
C ASN A 81 4.38 -9.98 6.10
N GLY A 82 5.69 -10.26 6.01
CA GLY A 82 6.44 -10.16 4.75
C GLY A 82 5.91 -11.07 3.63
N THR A 83 5.05 -12.03 3.96
CA THR A 83 4.30 -12.87 3.00
C THR A 83 3.02 -12.22 2.45
N ARG A 84 2.52 -11.15 3.09
CA ARG A 84 1.29 -10.42 2.70
C ARG A 84 1.51 -8.95 2.35
N ASN A 85 2.64 -8.36 2.74
CA ASN A 85 3.03 -7.01 2.34
C ASN A 85 4.11 -7.10 1.24
N PRO A 86 3.70 -7.11 -0.04
CA PRO A 86 4.65 -7.17 -1.15
C PRO A 86 5.62 -5.98 -1.16
N GLY A 87 5.25 -4.81 -0.61
CA GLY A 87 6.12 -3.64 -0.54
C GLY A 87 7.41 -3.88 0.24
N LEU A 88 7.32 -4.48 1.43
CA LEU A 88 8.50 -4.77 2.27
C LEU A 88 9.42 -5.84 1.65
N GLY A 89 8.85 -6.85 1.00
CA GLY A 89 9.62 -7.89 0.29
C GLY A 89 10.30 -7.37 -0.97
N LEU A 90 9.62 -6.50 -1.72
CA LEU A 90 10.15 -5.84 -2.91
C LEU A 90 11.30 -4.89 -2.55
N GLU A 91 11.14 -4.06 -1.52
CA GLU A 91 12.18 -3.11 -1.10
C GLU A 91 13.49 -3.84 -0.72
N GLN A 92 13.39 -4.94 0.04
CA GLN A 92 14.56 -5.74 0.39
C GLN A 92 15.21 -6.38 -0.84
N SER A 93 14.40 -6.87 -1.78
CA SER A 93 14.91 -7.49 -3.02
C SER A 93 15.56 -6.46 -3.94
N ILE A 94 14.96 -5.28 -4.11
CA ILE A 94 15.52 -4.16 -4.89
C ILE A 94 16.88 -3.76 -4.34
N ARG A 95 16.98 -3.59 -3.01
CA ARG A 95 18.25 -3.27 -2.36
C ARG A 95 19.29 -4.35 -2.58
N TYR A 96 18.92 -5.62 -2.39
CA TYR A 96 19.84 -6.74 -2.65
C TYR A 96 20.36 -6.72 -4.10
N LEU A 97 19.47 -6.58 -5.09
CA LEU A 97 19.85 -6.55 -6.50
C LEU A 97 20.74 -5.34 -6.81
N THR A 98 20.39 -4.17 -6.29
CA THR A 98 21.15 -2.93 -6.53
C THR A 98 22.54 -3.00 -5.90
N ASP A 99 22.65 -3.42 -4.64
CA ASP A 99 23.93 -3.57 -3.93
C ASP A 99 24.85 -4.56 -4.65
N ARG A 100 24.30 -5.63 -5.24
CA ARG A 100 25.06 -6.63 -6.00
C ARG A 100 25.50 -6.12 -7.36
N LEU A 101 24.66 -5.35 -8.04
CA LEU A 101 24.96 -4.74 -9.34
C LEU A 101 25.95 -3.59 -9.26
N ASP A 102 25.92 -2.83 -8.15
CA ASP A 102 26.82 -1.69 -7.92
C ASP A 102 28.17 -2.13 -7.33
N ALA A 103 28.36 -3.42 -7.05
CA ALA A 103 29.64 -3.96 -6.66
C ALA A 103 30.69 -3.78 -7.78
N ALA A 104 31.91 -3.39 -7.40
CA ALA A 104 32.99 -3.07 -8.36
C ALA A 104 33.29 -4.18 -9.39
N THR A 105 33.02 -5.44 -9.02
CA THR A 105 33.08 -6.59 -9.91
C THR A 105 31.86 -7.47 -9.69
N VAL A 106 31.01 -7.59 -10.71
CA VAL A 106 29.92 -8.57 -10.74
C VAL A 106 30.50 -9.90 -11.22
N THR A 107 30.52 -10.92 -10.37
CA THR A 107 30.98 -12.27 -10.76
C THR A 107 29.84 -13.05 -11.44
N PRO A 108 30.15 -14.06 -12.27
CA PRO A 108 29.12 -14.91 -12.88
C PRO A 108 28.20 -15.58 -11.84
N GLU A 109 28.75 -16.02 -10.71
CA GLU A 109 27.95 -16.62 -9.62
C GLU A 109 27.05 -15.59 -8.93
N ALA A 110 27.52 -14.34 -8.82
CA ALA A 110 26.72 -13.23 -8.31
C ALA A 110 25.54 -12.93 -9.22
N LEU A 111 25.77 -12.98 -10.53
CA LEU A 111 24.77 -12.75 -11.55
C LEU A 111 23.73 -13.88 -11.57
N ASP A 112 24.14 -15.14 -11.49
CA ASP A 112 23.23 -16.29 -11.39
C ASP A 112 22.34 -16.22 -10.15
N GLU A 113 22.87 -15.78 -9.00
CA GLU A 113 22.06 -15.54 -7.80
C GLU A 113 21.06 -14.39 -8.01
N CYS A 114 21.48 -13.30 -8.66
CA CYS A 114 20.57 -12.20 -9.00
C CYS A 114 19.43 -12.68 -9.93
N CYS A 115 19.73 -13.51 -10.93
CA CYS A 115 18.73 -14.12 -11.81
C CYS A 115 17.74 -15.00 -11.02
N ARG A 116 18.22 -15.82 -10.08
CA ARG A 116 17.35 -16.61 -9.19
C ARG A 116 16.46 -15.74 -8.31
N GLN A 117 17.00 -14.65 -7.77
CA GLN A 117 16.23 -13.71 -6.95
C GLN A 117 15.15 -13.00 -7.78
N VAL A 118 15.48 -12.55 -9.00
CA VAL A 118 14.50 -11.98 -9.95
C VAL A 118 13.38 -12.98 -10.24
N ALA A 119 13.70 -14.24 -10.53
CA ALA A 119 12.68 -15.25 -10.80
C ALA A 119 11.75 -15.50 -9.59
N ALA A 120 12.29 -15.52 -8.38
CA ALA A 120 11.51 -15.67 -7.15
C ALA A 120 10.58 -14.47 -6.89
N VAL A 121 11.07 -13.24 -7.14
CA VAL A 121 10.27 -12.02 -6.99
C VAL A 121 9.19 -11.94 -8.07
N ASP A 122 9.51 -12.25 -9.33
CA ASP A 122 8.52 -12.31 -10.43
C ASP A 122 7.40 -13.30 -10.08
N GLN A 123 7.74 -14.49 -9.57
CA GLN A 123 6.75 -15.47 -9.14
C GLN A 123 5.88 -14.96 -7.99
N THR A 124 6.48 -14.23 -7.03
CA THR A 124 5.76 -13.62 -5.92
C THR A 124 4.76 -12.58 -6.42
N ILE A 125 5.17 -11.70 -7.33
CA ILE A 125 4.29 -10.68 -7.96
C ILE A 125 3.15 -11.37 -8.71
N ILE A 126 3.43 -12.40 -9.50
CA ILE A 126 2.41 -13.16 -10.24
C ILE A 126 1.40 -13.82 -9.29
N SER A 127 1.89 -14.47 -8.23
CA SER A 127 1.04 -15.12 -7.23
C SER A 127 0.23 -14.12 -6.40
N ALA A 128 0.72 -12.88 -6.29
CA ALA A 128 0.07 -11.80 -5.58
C ALA A 128 -0.78 -10.89 -6.47
N LYS A 129 -0.85 -11.10 -7.80
CA LYS A 129 -1.46 -10.15 -8.74
C LYS A 129 -2.92 -9.80 -8.43
N ASP A 130 -3.65 -10.75 -7.84
CA ASP A 130 -5.07 -10.61 -7.49
C ASP A 130 -5.23 -10.03 -6.08
N LEU A 131 -4.13 -9.87 -5.33
CA LEU A 131 -4.15 -9.13 -4.07
C LEU A 131 -4.53 -7.69 -4.37
N PRO A 132 -5.42 -7.12 -3.57
CA PRO A 132 -5.99 -5.84 -3.92
C PRO A 132 -4.96 -4.68 -3.84
N GLU A 133 -3.82 -4.88 -3.19
CA GLU A 133 -2.63 -4.00 -3.23
C GLU A 133 -1.94 -3.94 -4.60
N LEU A 134 -2.00 -5.02 -5.40
CA LEU A 134 -1.48 -5.05 -6.77
C LEU A 134 -2.57 -4.81 -7.82
N THR A 135 -3.83 -5.06 -7.50
CA THR A 135 -4.99 -4.69 -8.33
C THR A 135 -5.21 -3.17 -8.34
N HIS A 136 -4.97 -2.49 -7.21
CA HIS A 136 -5.08 -1.04 -7.06
C HIS A 136 -3.85 -0.47 -6.33
N PRO A 137 -2.67 -0.46 -6.99
CA PRO A 137 -1.42 -0.07 -6.35
C PRO A 137 -1.42 1.42 -6.02
N ASP A 138 -0.95 1.74 -4.82
CA ASP A 138 -0.68 3.13 -4.42
C ASP A 138 0.61 3.66 -5.04
N ALA A 139 0.85 4.96 -4.88
CA ALA A 139 2.05 5.61 -5.39
C ALA A 139 3.35 4.96 -4.86
N GLU A 140 3.35 4.50 -3.61
CA GLU A 140 4.48 3.81 -2.99
C GLU A 140 4.73 2.44 -3.65
N THR A 141 3.68 1.65 -3.85
CA THR A 141 3.75 0.35 -4.54
C THR A 141 4.14 0.53 -6.00
N LEU A 142 3.62 1.54 -6.69
CA LEU A 142 4.01 1.88 -8.05
C LEU A 142 5.50 2.26 -8.15
N ASP A 143 6.01 3.07 -7.22
CA ASP A 143 7.44 3.43 -7.16
C ASP A 143 8.31 2.19 -6.93
N LEU A 144 7.93 1.33 -5.98
CA LEU A 144 8.64 0.08 -5.71
C LEU A 144 8.64 -0.86 -6.93
N LEU A 145 7.50 -1.01 -7.60
CA LEU A 145 7.43 -1.82 -8.83
C LEU A 145 8.29 -1.23 -9.94
N ALA A 146 8.30 0.09 -10.12
CA ALA A 146 9.14 0.75 -11.12
C ALA A 146 10.64 0.51 -10.84
N ARG A 147 11.08 0.71 -9.59
CA ARG A 147 12.46 0.46 -9.16
C ARG A 147 12.86 -1.01 -9.29
N TYR A 148 11.94 -1.93 -9.01
CA TYR A 148 12.15 -3.35 -9.25
C TYR A 148 12.34 -3.67 -10.73
N LEU A 149 11.49 -3.13 -11.61
CA LEU A 149 11.62 -3.33 -13.06
C LEU A 149 12.95 -2.78 -13.60
N GLU A 150 13.42 -1.65 -13.07
CA GLU A 150 14.74 -1.11 -13.40
C GLU A 150 15.86 -2.07 -12.98
N ALA A 151 15.89 -2.49 -11.71
CA ALA A 151 16.89 -3.44 -11.21
C ALA A 151 16.87 -4.76 -12.00
N ARG A 152 15.68 -5.30 -12.26
CA ARG A 152 15.45 -6.49 -13.09
C ARG A 152 16.02 -6.33 -14.50
N SER A 153 15.78 -5.18 -15.14
CA SER A 153 16.30 -4.91 -16.49
C SER A 153 17.83 -4.89 -16.52
N ARG A 154 18.47 -4.35 -15.49
CA ARG A 154 19.94 -4.32 -15.35
C ARG A 154 20.51 -5.72 -15.18
N VAL A 155 19.89 -6.57 -14.35
CA VAL A 155 20.31 -7.98 -14.20
C VAL A 155 20.20 -8.72 -15.53
N LEU A 156 19.08 -8.59 -16.24
CA LEU A 156 18.86 -9.27 -17.52
C LEU A 156 19.76 -8.77 -18.66
N ALA A 157 20.24 -7.53 -18.59
CA ALA A 157 21.19 -7.01 -19.57
C ALA A 157 22.63 -7.54 -19.37
N LEU A 158 22.94 -8.03 -18.18
CA LEU A 158 24.24 -8.60 -17.83
C LEU A 158 24.30 -10.12 -17.99
N ALA A 159 23.14 -10.80 -17.94
CA ALA A 159 22.96 -12.24 -18.12
C ALA A 159 23.00 -12.68 -19.59
#